data_AF-A0A2S3QI60-F1
#
_entry.id   AF-A0A2S3QI60-F1
#
_cell.length_a   1.000
_cell.length_b   1.000
_cell.length_c   1.000
_cell.angle_alpha   90.00
_cell.angle_beta   90.00
_cell.angle_gamma   90.00
#
_symmetry.space_group_name_H-M   'P 1'
#
loop_
_entity.id
_entity.type
_entity.pdbx_description
1 polymer ?
#
loop_
_entity_poly.entity_id
_entity_poly.type
_entity_poly.pdbx_seq_one_letter_code
_entity_poly.pdbx_strand_id
1 'polypeptide(L)'
;MMATVAERSLDTIGNKSRKIRAGKKRRLTYHEWFAYQMKHNQKMSRLLLLPSPFWSALSGEDMDIVARTAKQLGNCSTVQFIGITPDKKEVVQDTYTCHSRFCEICANRRSKEVQKRMAGWYVDGATVMDGRGKLAGNRTREEVSRWMVSQVELQSALNRLPEDQPELSDVLQKILDDGEKELQHEAKPLYWHFITLTIPNIPHVWERDANGNAINWLDVKILQPWRKLWRASRAKKSGKASREKKSKHRKFLTAKRPKKDKKKKKNAKRGRKPIAGLSLFRMMLGYMGRLEITFNKKARTFHPHIHLLVVSQSRWIPRPLVLAAWQYYTSVQTRNVQVKKADPSTVGKELVKYVTKTADLEDDAEAAKELARALYGRRTLFTGGAMYGIRWSETVAQWEKERAYMKHEPTEGRHVRRTWNPKTNQWDYEILGDSQTFGPVKGIAARQRVVTLDGEITTQKYRNNALDRKDIGRTHGRPQSEEQRWRNVIVSETKAKFRRYWAQSPVEYAWEWLLVGVLSAIAAPVAGWEKGRYVTQTEHGTADHFDLNCEPCRLRLKPPEKEAK
;
A
#
# COMPACT_ATOMS: atom_id res chain seq x y z
N MET A 1 -23.33 12.94 36.95
CA MET A 1 -22.56 14.13 36.54
C MET A 1 -21.68 13.77 35.35
N MET A 2 -22.17 14.01 34.12
CA MET A 2 -21.43 13.77 32.89
C MET A 2 -20.61 15.03 32.56
N ALA A 3 -19.28 14.90 32.60
CA ALA A 3 -18.38 16.00 32.25
C ALA A 3 -18.57 16.39 30.77
N THR A 4 -18.78 17.69 30.57
CA THR A 4 -18.89 18.38 29.29
C THR A 4 -17.59 18.24 28.50
N VAL A 5 -17.54 17.21 27.65
CA VAL A 5 -16.57 17.16 26.55
C VAL A 5 -16.90 18.32 25.63
N ALA A 6 -16.05 19.34 25.61
CA ALA A 6 -16.16 20.51 24.76
C ALA A 6 -16.60 20.11 23.34
N GLU A 7 -17.78 20.59 22.93
CA GLU A 7 -18.34 20.38 21.60
C GLU A 7 -17.45 21.06 20.56
N ARG A 8 -16.36 20.39 20.15
CA ARG A 8 -15.66 20.76 18.93
C ARG A 8 -16.61 20.46 17.77
N SER A 9 -17.29 21.50 17.28
CA SER A 9 -18.07 21.41 16.05
C SER A 9 -17.17 20.85 14.94
N LEU A 10 -17.46 19.65 14.46
CA LEU A 10 -16.69 19.02 13.40
C LEU A 10 -17.06 19.66 12.06
N ASP A 11 -16.15 20.45 11.50
CA ASP A 11 -16.29 20.96 10.13
C ASP A 11 -16.04 19.81 9.16
N THR A 12 -17.04 18.93 9.05
CA THR A 12 -17.17 17.91 8.01
C THR A 12 -17.67 18.59 6.74
N ILE A 13 -16.84 19.47 6.18
CA ILE A 13 -17.14 20.21 4.93
C ILE A 13 -17.03 19.30 3.68
N GLY A 14 -16.68 18.03 3.85
CA GLY A 14 -16.72 17.02 2.79
C GLY A 14 -18.12 16.47 2.51
N ASN A 15 -19.01 17.31 1.96
CA ASN A 15 -20.31 16.94 1.37
C ASN A 15 -21.35 16.22 2.27
N LYS A 16 -22.47 16.92 2.50
CA LYS A 16 -23.83 16.34 2.56
C LYS A 16 -24.26 15.48 3.75
N SER A 17 -23.66 15.54 4.92
CA SER A 17 -24.42 15.17 6.14
C SER A 17 -25.28 16.35 6.64
N ARG A 18 -25.85 17.15 5.73
CA ARG A 18 -26.98 18.03 6.02
C ARG A 18 -28.21 17.20 5.66
N LYS A 19 -28.97 16.75 6.66
CA LYS A 19 -30.33 16.27 6.35
C LYS A 19 -31.11 17.48 5.87
N ILE A 20 -31.63 17.41 4.65
CA ILE A 20 -32.71 18.28 4.22
C ILE A 20 -33.97 17.69 4.86
N ARG A 21 -34.27 18.06 6.10
CA ARG A 21 -35.62 17.90 6.65
C ARG A 21 -36.27 19.27 6.55
N ALA A 22 -37.32 19.39 5.75
CA ALA A 22 -38.17 20.58 5.66
C ALA A 22 -37.39 21.92 5.53
N GLY A 23 -36.53 22.04 4.52
CA GLY A 23 -35.90 23.32 4.15
C GLY A 23 -34.77 23.83 5.06
N LYS A 24 -34.57 23.32 6.27
CA LYS A 24 -33.47 23.78 7.16
C LYS A 24 -32.25 22.86 7.10
N LYS A 25 -31.17 23.38 6.52
CA LYS A 25 -29.84 22.74 6.49
C LYS A 25 -29.19 22.78 7.88
N ARG A 26 -29.52 21.84 8.79
CA ARG A 26 -28.81 21.70 10.08
C ARG A 26 -27.56 20.80 9.94
N ARG A 27 -26.51 21.15 10.68
CA ARG A 27 -25.30 20.33 10.85
C ARG A 27 -25.60 19.21 11.85
N LEU A 28 -25.26 17.96 11.51
CA LEU A 28 -25.38 16.84 12.44
C LEU A 28 -24.34 16.97 13.56
N THR A 29 -24.70 16.55 14.77
CA THR A 29 -23.72 16.31 15.83
C THR A 29 -22.80 15.15 15.44
N TYR A 30 -21.69 14.98 16.16
CA TYR A 30 -20.81 13.84 15.91
C TYR A 30 -21.53 12.50 16.11
N HIS A 31 -22.36 12.36 17.14
CA HIS A 31 -23.10 11.12 17.41
C HIS A 31 -24.13 10.82 16.31
N GLU A 32 -24.86 11.83 15.83
CA GLU A 32 -25.80 11.68 14.71
C GLU A 32 -25.08 11.29 13.41
N TRP A 33 -23.95 11.94 13.09
CA TRP A 33 -23.12 11.58 11.95
C TRP A 33 -22.62 10.14 12.09
N PHE A 34 -22.11 9.78 13.28
CA PHE A 34 -21.54 8.47 13.53
C PHE A 34 -22.59 7.36 13.41
N ALA A 35 -23.79 7.58 13.96
CA ALA A 35 -24.93 6.68 13.82
C ALA A 35 -25.39 6.52 12.36
N TYR A 36 -25.47 7.63 11.63
CA TYR A 36 -25.77 7.60 10.20
C TYR A 36 -24.74 6.73 9.44
N GLN A 37 -23.45 6.90 9.73
CA GLN A 37 -22.39 6.13 9.07
C GLN A 37 -22.37 4.66 9.45
N MET A 38 -22.75 4.31 10.69
CA MET A 38 -22.93 2.91 11.09
C MET A 38 -24.08 2.26 10.30
N LYS A 39 -25.24 2.93 10.23
CA LYS A 39 -26.38 2.45 9.44
C LYS A 39 -26.03 2.31 7.97
N HIS A 40 -25.27 3.26 7.42
CA HIS A 40 -24.76 3.22 6.06
C HIS A 40 -23.86 2.00 5.81
N ASN A 41 -22.89 1.75 6.69
CA ASN A 41 -22.04 0.55 6.60
C ASN A 41 -22.86 -0.75 6.66
N GLN A 42 -23.91 -0.81 7.49
CA GLN A 42 -24.82 -1.95 7.55
C GLN A 42 -25.62 -2.12 6.25
N LYS A 43 -26.13 -1.03 5.66
CA LYS A 43 -26.79 -1.05 4.34
C LYS A 43 -25.84 -1.57 3.28
N MET A 44 -24.62 -1.03 3.21
CA MET A 44 -23.59 -1.49 2.27
C MET A 44 -23.22 -2.95 2.49
N SER A 45 -23.13 -3.42 3.74
CA SER A 45 -22.91 -4.84 4.05
C SER A 45 -24.01 -5.72 3.47
N ARG A 46 -25.28 -5.33 3.61
CA ARG A 46 -26.40 -6.09 3.04
C ARG A 46 -26.36 -6.06 1.52
N LEU A 47 -26.10 -4.90 0.92
CA LEU A 47 -25.96 -4.72 -0.52
C LEU A 47 -24.88 -5.65 -1.11
N LEU A 48 -23.73 -5.74 -0.44
CA LEU A 48 -22.63 -6.64 -0.85
C LEU A 48 -22.99 -8.13 -0.75
N LEU A 49 -24.01 -8.50 0.03
CA LEU A 49 -24.47 -9.88 0.23
C LEU A 49 -25.71 -10.24 -0.61
N LEU A 50 -26.34 -9.28 -1.28
CA LEU A 50 -27.48 -9.58 -2.17
C LEU A 50 -27.05 -10.52 -3.29
N PRO A 51 -27.89 -11.45 -3.76
CA PRO A 51 -27.65 -12.18 -5.00
C PRO A 51 -27.48 -11.19 -6.18
N SER A 52 -26.70 -11.55 -7.20
CA SER A 52 -26.66 -10.79 -8.45
C SER A 52 -26.43 -11.73 -9.64
N PRO A 53 -27.03 -11.45 -10.82
CA PRO A 53 -26.86 -12.29 -12.00
C PRO A 53 -25.40 -12.35 -12.48
N PHE A 54 -24.70 -11.21 -12.45
CA PHE A 54 -23.29 -11.10 -12.82
C PHE A 54 -22.35 -11.90 -11.89
N TRP A 55 -22.87 -12.36 -10.74
CA TRP A 55 -22.09 -13.07 -9.71
C TRP A 55 -21.95 -14.56 -9.98
N SER A 56 -22.74 -15.11 -10.90
CA SER A 56 -22.54 -16.49 -11.38
C SER A 56 -21.16 -16.70 -12.02
N ALA A 57 -20.53 -15.65 -12.52
CA ALA A 57 -19.20 -15.68 -13.15
C ALA A 57 -18.02 -15.51 -12.16
N LEU A 58 -18.29 -15.30 -10.87
CA LEU A 58 -17.24 -15.14 -9.87
C LEU A 58 -16.74 -16.48 -9.35
N SER A 59 -15.44 -16.57 -9.09
CA SER A 59 -14.91 -17.74 -8.38
C SER A 59 -15.35 -17.72 -6.92
N GLY A 60 -15.36 -18.89 -6.27
CA GLY A 60 -15.60 -18.97 -4.82
C GLY A 60 -14.66 -18.08 -3.99
N GLU A 61 -13.42 -17.87 -4.45
CA GLU A 61 -12.49 -16.94 -3.81
C GLU A 61 -12.98 -15.47 -3.85
N ASP A 62 -13.52 -15.03 -4.98
CA ASP A 62 -14.02 -13.66 -5.13
C ASP A 62 -15.28 -13.45 -4.26
N MET A 63 -16.14 -14.46 -4.18
CA MET A 63 -17.29 -14.49 -3.27
C MET A 63 -16.86 -14.33 -1.82
N ASP A 64 -15.86 -15.10 -1.38
CA ASP A 64 -15.30 -15.03 -0.03
C ASP A 64 -14.69 -13.67 0.28
N ILE A 65 -14.02 -13.04 -0.68
CA ILE A 65 -13.47 -11.70 -0.54
C ILE A 65 -14.57 -10.69 -0.26
N VAL A 66 -15.67 -10.73 -1.02
CA VAL A 66 -16.76 -9.78 -0.88
C VAL A 66 -17.58 -10.06 0.37
N ALA A 67 -17.89 -11.32 0.69
CA ALA A 67 -18.58 -11.70 1.91
C ALA A 67 -17.79 -11.28 3.17
N ARG A 68 -16.47 -11.47 3.18
CA ARG A 68 -15.62 -10.98 4.28
C ARG A 68 -15.64 -9.46 4.38
N THR A 69 -15.57 -8.76 3.25
CA THR A 69 -15.62 -7.29 3.20
C THR A 69 -16.96 -6.77 3.74
N ALA A 70 -18.06 -7.41 3.35
CA ALA A 70 -19.40 -7.11 3.83
C ALA A 70 -19.50 -7.29 5.35
N LYS A 71 -19.16 -8.48 5.86
CA LYS A 71 -19.19 -8.79 7.30
C LYS A 71 -18.35 -7.80 8.12
N GLN A 72 -17.14 -7.50 7.67
CA GLN A 72 -16.28 -6.53 8.32
C GLN A 72 -16.92 -5.13 8.33
N LEU A 73 -17.47 -4.68 7.20
CA LEU A 73 -18.11 -3.38 7.09
C LEU A 73 -19.33 -3.26 8.00
N GLY A 74 -20.23 -4.23 7.98
CA GLY A 74 -21.45 -4.25 8.79
C GLY A 74 -21.18 -4.28 10.30
N ASN A 75 -20.08 -4.92 10.71
CA ASN A 75 -19.64 -4.95 12.10
C ASN A 75 -18.81 -3.74 12.52
N CYS A 76 -18.43 -2.87 11.59
CA CYS A 76 -17.56 -1.75 11.91
C CYS A 76 -18.24 -0.83 12.91
N SER A 77 -17.58 -0.65 14.05
CA SER A 77 -18.02 0.21 15.13
C SER A 77 -19.33 -0.22 15.80
N THR A 78 -19.89 -1.40 15.50
CA THR A 78 -21.06 -1.92 16.23
C THR A 78 -20.68 -2.53 17.58
N VAL A 79 -19.53 -3.20 17.64
CA VAL A 79 -19.01 -3.81 18.86
C VAL A 79 -17.94 -2.92 19.48
N GLN A 80 -18.04 -2.72 20.78
CA GLN A 80 -17.07 -1.98 21.60
C GLN A 80 -16.68 -2.82 22.80
N PHE A 81 -15.47 -2.54 23.30
CA PHE A 81 -15.04 -3.00 24.61
C PHE A 81 -15.09 -1.81 25.56
N ILE A 82 -15.89 -1.92 26.60
CA ILE A 82 -15.97 -0.94 27.68
C ILE A 82 -15.16 -1.52 28.84
N GLY A 83 -14.08 -0.84 29.19
CA GLY A 83 -13.31 -1.16 30.39
C GLY A 83 -13.88 -0.42 31.59
N ILE A 84 -13.86 -1.07 32.74
CA ILE A 84 -14.26 -0.52 34.04
C ILE A 84 -12.97 -0.21 34.79
N THR A 85 -12.73 1.07 35.06
CA THR A 85 -11.55 1.52 35.83
C THR A 85 -11.68 1.18 37.32
N PRO A 86 -10.60 1.24 38.12
CA PRO A 86 -10.66 0.94 39.56
C PRO A 86 -11.68 1.79 40.34
N ASP A 87 -11.96 3.02 39.88
CA ASP A 87 -13.00 3.91 40.41
C ASP A 87 -14.40 3.63 39.83
N LYS A 88 -14.61 2.45 39.26
CA LYS A 88 -15.86 1.95 38.65
C LYS A 88 -16.42 2.82 37.51
N LYS A 89 -15.57 3.61 36.84
CA LYS A 89 -15.98 4.38 35.65
C LYS A 89 -15.88 3.53 34.39
N GLU A 90 -16.90 3.61 33.57
CA GLU A 90 -16.92 2.99 32.25
C GLU A 90 -16.17 3.86 31.23
N VAL A 91 -15.16 3.27 30.58
CA VAL A 91 -14.36 3.92 29.54
C VAL A 91 -14.40 3.06 28.29
N VAL A 92 -14.73 3.66 27.15
CA VAL A 92 -14.62 2.98 25.86
C VAL A 92 -13.14 2.75 25.56
N GLN A 93 -12.71 1.50 25.72
CA GLN A 93 -11.31 1.11 25.55
C GLN A 93 -11.00 0.79 24.08
N ASP A 94 -11.85 -0.02 23.47
CA ASP A 94 -11.71 -0.36 22.06
C ASP A 94 -13.04 -0.32 21.32
N THR A 95 -12.94 -0.05 20.03
CA THR A 95 -14.07 -0.09 19.12
C THR A 95 -13.63 -0.86 17.90
N TYR A 96 -14.36 -1.93 17.58
CA TYR A 96 -14.06 -2.73 16.41
C TYR A 96 -13.99 -1.84 15.16
N THR A 97 -12.81 -1.72 14.58
CA THR A 97 -12.59 -1.08 13.28
C THR A 97 -12.41 -2.14 12.24
N CYS A 98 -13.21 -2.07 11.18
CA CYS A 98 -13.04 -2.98 10.06
C CYS A 98 -11.79 -2.69 9.23
N HIS A 99 -11.21 -1.49 9.38
CA HIS A 99 -10.14 -0.92 8.54
C HIS A 99 -10.44 -0.90 7.03
N SER A 100 -11.65 -1.29 6.64
CA SER A 100 -12.11 -1.29 5.26
C SER A 100 -11.96 0.10 4.65
N ARG A 101 -11.62 0.11 3.36
CA ARG A 101 -11.54 1.33 2.56
C ARG A 101 -12.92 1.87 2.19
N PHE A 102 -13.96 1.04 2.28
CA PHE A 102 -15.38 1.39 2.13
C PHE A 102 -15.98 2.06 3.37
N CYS A 103 -15.37 1.83 4.53
CA CYS A 103 -15.93 2.32 5.77
C CYS A 103 -15.62 3.79 5.97
N GLU A 104 -16.66 4.61 5.94
CA GLU A 104 -16.57 6.06 6.17
C GLU A 104 -16.03 6.40 7.56
N ILE A 105 -16.39 5.61 8.57
CA ILE A 105 -15.89 5.78 9.95
C ILE A 105 -14.37 5.57 10.00
N CYS A 106 -13.89 4.46 9.42
CA CYS A 106 -12.46 4.18 9.37
C CYS A 106 -11.71 5.19 8.51
N ALA A 107 -12.33 5.69 7.43
CA ALA A 107 -11.75 6.73 6.58
C ALA A 107 -11.61 8.07 7.31
N ASN A 108 -12.62 8.48 8.08
CA ASN A 108 -12.55 9.67 8.93
C ASN A 108 -11.45 9.54 10.00
N ARG A 109 -11.35 8.37 10.66
CA ARG A 109 -10.27 8.09 11.64
C ARG A 109 -8.88 8.25 11.01
N ARG A 110 -8.66 7.61 9.84
CA ARG A 110 -7.41 7.77 9.08
C ARG A 110 -7.14 9.23 8.71
N SER A 111 -8.18 9.97 8.32
CA SER A 111 -8.03 11.38 7.93
C SER A 111 -7.55 12.26 9.08
N LYS A 112 -8.08 12.04 10.29
CA LYS A 112 -7.64 12.74 11.50
C LYS A 112 -6.18 12.42 11.82
N GLU A 113 -5.79 11.16 11.70
CA GLU A 113 -4.41 10.73 11.92
C GLU A 113 -3.44 11.39 10.92
N VAL A 114 -3.83 11.48 9.64
CA VAL A 114 -3.02 12.18 8.63
C VAL A 114 -2.89 13.66 8.95
N GLN A 115 -3.98 14.32 9.34
CA GLN A 115 -3.93 15.75 9.72
C GLN A 115 -3.00 16.00 10.90
N LYS A 116 -3.05 15.14 11.94
CA LYS A 116 -2.12 15.22 13.08
C LYS A 116 -0.66 15.15 12.63
N ARG A 117 -0.33 14.22 11.73
CA ARG A 117 1.05 14.07 11.21
C ARG A 117 1.47 15.25 10.34
N MET A 118 0.56 15.72 9.48
CA MET A 118 0.80 16.86 8.60
C MET A 118 1.11 18.14 9.35
N ALA A 119 0.54 18.34 10.55
CA ALA A 119 0.87 19.48 11.39
C ALA A 119 2.36 19.55 11.78
N GLY A 120 3.07 18.40 11.82
CA GLY A 120 4.51 18.37 12.05
C GLY A 120 5.36 18.62 10.80
N TRP A 121 4.77 18.59 9.60
CA TRP A 121 5.49 18.78 8.33
C TRP A 121 5.52 20.22 7.87
N TYR A 122 4.66 21.06 8.44
CA TYR A 122 4.51 22.44 8.04
C TYR A 122 4.38 23.31 9.28
N VAL A 123 5.43 24.07 9.57
CA VAL A 123 5.57 24.90 10.77
C VAL A 123 5.93 26.31 10.29
N ASP A 124 5.20 27.30 10.76
CA ASP A 124 5.45 28.73 10.49
C ASP A 124 5.62 29.08 9.00
N GLY A 125 4.81 28.47 8.14
CA GLY A 125 4.85 28.74 6.70
C GLY A 125 5.92 27.97 5.92
N ALA A 126 6.74 27.17 6.60
CA ALA A 126 7.82 26.39 6.01
C ALA A 126 7.56 24.88 6.10
N THR A 127 8.05 24.14 5.12
CA THR A 127 8.02 22.68 5.13
C THR A 127 9.23 22.15 5.87
N VAL A 128 9.01 21.39 6.93
CA VAL A 128 10.08 20.82 7.74
C VAL A 128 10.54 19.50 7.13
N MET A 129 11.83 19.42 6.81
CA MET A 129 12.47 18.27 6.23
C MET A 129 13.45 17.66 7.23
N ASP A 130 13.63 16.34 7.22
CA ASP A 130 14.78 15.68 7.86
C ASP A 130 16.06 15.95 7.04
N GLY A 131 17.24 15.80 7.64
CA GLY A 131 18.54 15.97 6.99
C GLY A 131 18.84 14.94 5.90
N ARG A 132 17.95 13.96 5.66
CA ARG A 132 17.97 13.07 4.49
C ARG A 132 17.12 13.58 3.33
N GLY A 133 16.48 14.73 3.49
CA GLY A 133 15.60 15.32 2.49
C GLY A 133 14.24 14.62 2.37
N LYS A 134 13.76 14.00 3.45
CA LYS A 134 12.36 13.58 3.62
C LYS A 134 11.59 14.57 4.48
N LEU A 135 10.28 14.46 4.57
CA LEU A 135 9.52 15.25 5.56
C LEU A 135 9.90 14.84 6.99
N ALA A 136 10.10 15.82 7.86
CA ALA A 136 10.35 15.58 9.28
C ALA A 136 9.15 14.86 9.92
N GLY A 137 9.36 14.03 10.95
CA GLY A 137 8.24 13.29 11.56
C GLY A 137 7.58 12.24 10.65
N ASN A 138 8.26 11.83 9.57
CA ASN A 138 7.85 10.64 8.80
C ASN A 138 7.89 9.36 9.64
N ARG A 139 8.79 9.33 10.64
CA ARG A 139 8.83 8.33 11.70
C ARG A 139 8.05 8.81 12.91
N THR A 140 7.42 7.87 13.59
CA THR A 140 6.75 8.14 14.87
C THR A 140 7.80 8.48 15.94
N ARG A 141 7.43 9.18 17.02
CA ARG A 141 8.34 9.43 18.16
C ARG A 141 8.92 8.13 18.71
N GLU A 142 8.13 7.05 18.69
CA GLU A 142 8.58 5.71 19.09
C GLU A 142 9.55 5.09 18.09
N GLU A 143 9.35 5.27 16.78
CA GLU A 143 10.33 4.81 15.79
C GLU A 143 11.64 5.59 15.91
N VAL A 144 11.57 6.86 16.27
CA VAL A 144 12.75 7.65 16.65
C VAL A 144 13.35 7.10 17.94
N SER A 145 12.56 6.81 18.98
CA SER A 145 13.07 6.24 20.25
C SER A 145 13.64 4.83 20.12
N ARG A 146 12.98 3.91 19.43
CA ARG A 146 13.50 2.57 19.10
C ARG A 146 14.74 2.69 18.26
N TRP A 147 14.75 3.60 17.29
CA TRP A 147 15.96 3.89 16.54
C TRP A 147 17.06 4.43 17.47
N MET A 148 16.80 5.35 18.40
CA MET A 148 17.78 5.85 19.39
C MET A 148 18.31 4.73 20.29
N VAL A 149 17.46 3.83 20.78
CA VAL A 149 17.91 2.63 21.51
C VAL A 149 18.79 1.76 20.63
N SER A 150 18.38 1.53 19.37
CA SER A 150 19.21 0.85 18.39
C SER A 150 20.51 1.61 18.10
N GLN A 151 20.57 2.95 18.20
CA GLN A 151 21.82 3.70 18.03
C GLN A 151 22.79 3.40 19.17
N VAL A 152 22.32 3.35 20.41
CA VAL A 152 23.14 2.97 21.57
C VAL A 152 23.65 1.54 21.41
N GLU A 153 22.78 0.62 20.99
CA GLU A 153 23.17 -0.78 20.71
C GLU A 153 24.14 -0.88 19.53
N LEU A 154 23.91 -0.13 18.44
CA LEU A 154 24.77 -0.11 17.26
C LEU A 154 26.13 0.51 17.58
N GLN A 155 26.18 1.58 18.37
CA GLN A 155 27.43 2.18 18.86
C GLN A 155 28.17 1.20 19.78
N SER A 156 27.45 0.52 20.67
CA SER A 156 28.06 -0.52 21.50
C SER A 156 28.57 -1.70 20.66
N ALA A 157 27.87 -2.07 19.58
CA ALA A 157 28.31 -3.11 18.66
C ALA A 157 29.55 -2.66 17.87
N LEU A 158 29.57 -1.41 17.40
CA LEU A 158 30.70 -0.77 16.73
C LEU A 158 31.95 -0.76 17.63
N ASN A 159 31.78 -0.44 18.92
CA ASN A 159 32.88 -0.43 19.89
C ASN A 159 33.38 -1.84 20.24
N ARG A 160 32.59 -2.90 19.99
CA ARG A 160 32.95 -4.30 20.25
C ARG A 160 33.44 -5.04 19.01
N LEU A 161 33.43 -4.37 17.85
CA LEU A 161 33.80 -5.00 16.59
C LEU A 161 35.31 -5.23 16.54
N PRO A 162 35.75 -6.46 16.20
CA PRO A 162 37.15 -6.72 15.92
C PRO A 162 37.70 -5.78 14.83
N GLU A 163 38.96 -5.36 14.98
CA GLU A 163 39.62 -4.44 14.04
C GLU A 163 39.75 -5.00 12.62
N ASP A 164 39.63 -6.32 12.45
CA ASP A 164 39.72 -7.02 11.16
C ASP A 164 38.42 -6.95 10.32
N GLN A 165 37.38 -6.23 10.77
CA GLN A 165 36.09 -6.09 10.06
C GLN A 165 35.75 -4.64 9.67
N PRO A 166 36.59 -3.95 8.86
CA PRO A 166 36.36 -2.56 8.48
C PRO A 166 35.06 -2.36 7.68
N GLU A 167 34.67 -3.34 6.85
CA GLU A 167 33.43 -3.24 6.07
C GLU A 167 32.17 -3.18 6.94
N LEU A 168 32.16 -3.89 8.08
CA LEU A 168 31.01 -3.90 8.97
C LEU A 168 30.98 -2.62 9.83
N SER A 169 32.15 -2.15 10.28
CA SER A 169 32.32 -0.85 10.93
C SER A 169 31.76 0.28 10.06
N ASP A 170 32.12 0.33 8.78
CA ASP A 170 31.63 1.31 7.80
C ASP A 170 30.10 1.27 7.65
N VAL A 171 29.51 0.07 7.64
CA VAL A 171 28.05 -0.10 7.56
C VAL A 171 27.36 0.42 8.81
N LEU A 172 27.86 0.09 10.00
CA LEU A 172 27.29 0.54 11.27
C LEU A 172 27.44 2.06 11.43
N GLN A 173 28.63 2.62 11.18
CA GLN A 173 28.86 4.06 11.23
C GLN A 173 27.93 4.80 10.27
N LYS A 174 27.76 4.28 9.05
CA LYS A 174 26.81 4.86 8.09
C LYS A 174 25.36 4.82 8.60
N ILE A 175 24.94 3.76 9.30
CA ILE A 175 23.61 3.68 9.89
C ILE A 175 23.44 4.73 11.00
N LEU A 176 24.50 4.98 11.78
CA LEU A 176 24.53 6.02 12.79
C LEU A 176 24.40 7.42 12.15
N ASP A 177 25.29 7.75 11.22
CA ASP A 177 25.30 9.02 10.47
C ASP A 177 23.97 9.29 9.76
N ASP A 178 23.38 8.27 9.13
CA ASP A 178 22.12 8.40 8.39
C ASP A 178 20.97 8.78 9.32
N GLY A 179 21.01 8.40 10.59
CA GLY A 179 19.95 8.74 11.51
C GLY A 179 20.24 9.95 12.39
N GLU A 180 21.50 10.34 12.63
CA GLU A 180 21.81 11.71 13.07
C GLU A 180 21.28 12.74 12.05
N LYS A 181 21.50 12.49 10.76
CA LYS A 181 20.89 13.29 9.68
C LYS A 181 19.35 13.26 9.76
N GLU A 182 18.73 12.18 10.21
CA GLU A 182 17.28 12.13 10.38
C GLU A 182 16.77 13.01 11.52
N LEU A 183 17.56 13.21 12.58
CA LEU A 183 17.24 14.10 13.69
C LEU A 183 17.41 15.59 13.33
N GLN A 184 18.30 15.88 12.39
CA GLN A 184 18.47 17.23 11.87
C GLN A 184 17.19 17.64 11.13
N HIS A 185 16.61 18.76 11.54
CA HIS A 185 15.44 19.33 10.90
C HIS A 185 15.83 20.61 10.16
N GLU A 186 15.40 20.72 8.91
CA GLU A 186 15.63 21.88 8.06
C GLU A 186 14.28 22.42 7.55
N ALA A 187 13.95 23.65 7.91
CA ALA A 187 12.77 24.33 7.41
C ALA A 187 13.05 24.89 6.00
N LYS A 188 12.28 24.43 5.01
CA LYS A 188 12.42 24.88 3.62
C LYS A 188 11.16 25.58 3.12
N PRO A 189 11.29 26.68 2.35
CA PRO A 189 10.16 27.32 1.69
C PRO A 189 9.74 26.50 0.46
N LEU A 190 9.07 25.37 0.71
CA LEU A 190 8.56 24.47 -0.33
C LEU A 190 7.07 24.72 -0.59
N TYR A 191 6.65 24.45 -1.82
CA TYR A 191 5.29 24.67 -2.26
C TYR A 191 4.53 23.35 -2.29
N TRP A 192 3.30 23.39 -1.75
CA TRP A 192 2.38 22.27 -1.75
C TRP A 192 1.35 22.44 -2.87
N HIS A 193 1.12 21.37 -3.61
CA HIS A 193 0.19 21.34 -4.74
C HIS A 193 -0.75 20.14 -4.61
N PHE A 194 -2.03 20.35 -4.90
CA PHE A 194 -3.02 19.29 -5.03
C PHE A 194 -3.27 19.03 -6.51
N ILE A 195 -3.00 17.81 -6.95
CA ILE A 195 -3.15 17.38 -8.35
C ILE A 195 -4.18 16.26 -8.40
N THR A 196 -5.23 16.42 -9.20
CA THR A 196 -6.20 15.35 -9.47
C THR A 196 -5.98 14.85 -10.90
N LEU A 197 -5.70 13.56 -11.05
CA LEU A 197 -5.61 12.86 -12.34
C LEU A 197 -6.82 11.96 -12.50
N THR A 198 -7.58 12.07 -13.60
CA THR A 198 -8.84 11.32 -13.77
C THR A 198 -8.83 10.48 -15.02
N ILE A 199 -9.28 9.23 -14.93
CA ILE A 199 -9.65 8.42 -16.11
C ILE A 199 -11.18 8.26 -16.07
N PRO A 200 -11.94 9.03 -16.89
CA PRO A 200 -13.39 8.97 -16.85
C PRO A 200 -13.94 7.74 -17.56
N ASN A 201 -15.14 7.32 -17.15
CA ASN A 201 -15.99 6.39 -17.88
C ASN A 201 -15.35 5.02 -18.22
N ILE A 202 -14.61 4.41 -17.29
CA ILE A 202 -14.18 3.02 -17.52
C ILE A 202 -15.34 2.07 -17.16
N PRO A 203 -15.65 1.06 -17.98
CA PRO A 203 -16.77 0.16 -17.73
C PRO A 203 -16.54 -0.68 -16.47
N HIS A 204 -15.31 -1.16 -16.29
CA HIS A 204 -14.91 -1.99 -15.17
C HIS A 204 -13.64 -1.46 -14.49
N VAL A 205 -13.59 -1.58 -13.17
CA VAL A 205 -12.41 -1.48 -12.31
C VAL A 205 -11.80 -2.85 -12.00
N TRP A 206 -12.56 -3.92 -12.20
CA TRP A 206 -12.11 -5.30 -12.09
C TRP A 206 -12.99 -6.23 -12.94
N GLU A 207 -12.38 -7.21 -13.61
CA GLU A 207 -13.08 -8.22 -14.40
C GLU A 207 -12.27 -9.53 -14.43
N ARG A 208 -12.87 -10.60 -14.98
CA ARG A 208 -12.13 -11.77 -15.44
C ARG A 208 -12.03 -11.75 -16.96
N ASP A 209 -10.86 -12.06 -17.49
CA ASP A 209 -10.68 -12.21 -18.94
C ASP A 209 -11.33 -13.51 -19.45
N ALA A 210 -11.29 -13.71 -20.78
CA ALA A 210 -11.84 -14.91 -21.42
C ALA A 210 -11.22 -16.23 -20.92
N ASN A 211 -10.03 -16.19 -20.32
CA ASN A 211 -9.36 -17.35 -19.74
C ASN A 211 -9.64 -17.48 -18.23
N GLY A 212 -10.54 -16.67 -17.69
CA GLY A 212 -10.84 -16.61 -16.27
C GLY A 212 -9.78 -15.90 -15.43
N ASN A 213 -8.76 -15.26 -15.99
CA ASN A 213 -7.76 -14.54 -15.20
C ASN A 213 -8.34 -13.22 -14.67
N ALA A 214 -8.12 -12.92 -13.39
CA ALA A 214 -8.55 -11.67 -12.79
C ALA A 214 -7.72 -10.48 -13.32
N ILE A 215 -8.35 -9.58 -14.07
CA ILE A 215 -7.79 -8.30 -14.49
C ILE A 215 -8.26 -7.22 -13.52
N ASN A 216 -7.31 -6.43 -13.02
CA ASN A 216 -7.63 -5.23 -12.25
C ASN A 216 -7.27 -3.98 -13.04
N TRP A 217 -8.29 -3.32 -13.57
CA TRP A 217 -8.12 -2.14 -14.39
C TRP A 217 -7.54 -0.96 -13.61
N LEU A 218 -7.77 -0.85 -12.29
CA LEU A 218 -7.13 0.19 -11.47
C LEU A 218 -5.60 0.04 -11.48
N ASP A 219 -5.09 -1.18 -11.37
CA ASP A 219 -3.66 -1.42 -11.44
C ASP A 219 -3.13 -1.13 -12.85
N VAL A 220 -3.75 -1.73 -13.87
CA VAL A 220 -3.26 -1.70 -15.26
C VAL A 220 -3.34 -0.31 -15.87
N LYS A 221 -4.46 0.41 -15.67
CA LYS A 221 -4.74 1.68 -16.34
C LYS A 221 -4.31 2.90 -15.54
N ILE A 222 -4.06 2.76 -14.24
CA ILE A 222 -3.90 3.91 -13.35
C ILE A 222 -2.61 3.79 -12.54
N LEU A 223 -2.55 2.82 -11.64
CA LEU A 223 -1.45 2.74 -10.68
C LEU A 223 -0.13 2.36 -11.35
N GLN A 224 -0.12 1.45 -12.33
CA GLN A 224 1.07 1.10 -13.09
C GLN A 224 1.56 2.26 -13.97
N PRO A 225 0.72 2.94 -14.77
CA PRO A 225 1.08 4.18 -15.46
C PRO A 225 1.67 5.23 -14.54
N TRP A 226 1.06 5.48 -13.38
CA TRP A 226 1.58 6.42 -12.39
C TRP A 226 2.98 6.03 -11.92
N ARG A 227 3.17 4.76 -11.53
CA ARG A 227 4.48 4.25 -11.08
C ARG A 227 5.53 4.35 -12.20
N LYS A 228 5.16 4.09 -13.45
CA LYS A 228 6.05 4.23 -14.61
C LYS A 228 6.45 5.70 -14.81
N LEU A 229 5.48 6.63 -14.78
CA LEU A 229 5.72 8.08 -14.85
C LEU A 229 6.69 8.55 -13.76
N TRP A 230 6.41 8.20 -12.50
CA TRP A 230 7.26 8.59 -11.37
C TRP A 230 8.67 8.00 -11.46
N ARG A 231 8.81 6.72 -11.80
CA ARG A 231 10.14 6.09 -11.98
C ARG A 231 10.92 6.74 -13.11
N ALA A 232 10.26 7.06 -14.22
CA ALA A 232 10.89 7.69 -15.37
C ALA A 232 11.37 9.11 -15.05
N SER A 233 10.64 9.87 -14.22
CA SER A 233 11.09 11.21 -13.81
C SER A 233 12.37 11.11 -12.96
N ARG A 234 12.48 10.07 -12.12
CA ARG A 234 13.61 9.85 -11.20
C ARG A 234 14.77 9.05 -11.76
N ALA A 235 14.64 8.45 -12.93
CA ALA A 235 15.76 7.80 -13.59
C ALA A 235 16.88 8.83 -13.82
N LYS A 236 17.93 8.76 -12.99
CA LYS A 236 19.13 9.61 -13.12
C LYS A 236 19.63 9.48 -14.57
N LYS A 237 20.19 10.54 -15.16
CA LYS A 237 21.01 10.47 -16.39
C LYS A 237 22.33 9.71 -16.13
N SER A 238 22.32 8.65 -15.32
CA SER A 238 23.48 7.83 -14.93
C SER A 238 24.17 7.15 -16.13
N GLY A 239 23.53 7.20 -17.31
CA GLY A 239 24.11 6.77 -18.57
C GLY A 239 25.26 7.63 -19.10
N LYS A 240 25.47 8.87 -18.63
CA LYS A 240 26.66 9.67 -19.03
C LYS A 240 27.87 9.45 -18.10
N ALA A 241 27.70 9.56 -16.79
CA ALA A 241 28.82 9.48 -15.83
C ALA A 241 29.45 8.07 -15.73
N SER A 242 28.66 6.98 -15.80
CA SER A 242 29.22 5.61 -15.72
C SER A 242 29.93 5.18 -17.00
N ARG A 243 29.54 5.73 -18.16
CA ARG A 243 30.18 5.42 -19.45
C ARG A 243 31.50 6.15 -19.63
N GLU A 244 31.63 7.36 -19.09
CA GLU A 244 32.89 8.09 -19.11
C GLU A 244 33.93 7.44 -18.20
N LYS A 245 33.54 6.94 -17.02
CA LYS A 245 34.42 6.11 -16.17
C LYS A 245 34.79 4.78 -16.81
N LYS A 246 33.85 4.04 -17.44
CA LYS A 246 34.17 2.79 -18.18
C LYS A 246 35.02 3.05 -19.44
N SER A 247 34.87 4.19 -20.09
CA SER A 247 35.70 4.59 -21.24
C SER A 247 37.14 4.91 -20.85
N LYS A 248 37.35 5.52 -19.67
CA LYS A 248 38.70 5.79 -19.15
C LYS A 248 39.39 4.51 -18.66
N HIS A 249 38.66 3.62 -17.99
CA HIS A 249 39.24 2.35 -17.52
C HIS A 249 39.57 1.37 -18.66
N ARG A 250 38.81 1.39 -19.76
CA ARG A 250 39.07 0.52 -20.92
C ARG A 250 40.21 1.01 -21.81
N LYS A 251 40.72 2.23 -21.63
CA LYS A 251 41.93 2.72 -22.31
C LYS A 251 43.23 2.17 -21.71
N PHE A 252 43.19 1.61 -20.51
CA PHE A 252 44.38 1.09 -19.82
C PHE A 252 44.59 -0.43 -19.93
N LEU A 253 43.62 -1.19 -20.48
CA LEU A 253 43.67 -2.67 -20.45
C LEU A 253 43.57 -3.36 -21.82
N THR A 254 43.85 -2.68 -22.93
CA THR A 254 43.93 -3.39 -24.23
C THR A 254 45.16 -2.98 -25.02
N ALA A 255 46.22 -3.76 -24.85
CA ALA A 255 47.25 -3.97 -25.87
C ALA A 255 46.61 -4.42 -27.20
N LYS A 256 47.27 -4.03 -28.29
CA LYS A 256 46.93 -4.14 -29.71
C LYS A 256 46.13 -5.40 -30.08
N ARG A 257 44.81 -5.25 -30.31
CA ARG A 257 44.03 -6.21 -31.13
C ARG A 257 43.85 -5.65 -32.55
N PRO A 258 44.06 -6.45 -33.61
CA PRO A 258 43.98 -5.98 -34.99
C PRO A 258 42.58 -5.49 -35.35
N LYS A 259 42.53 -4.37 -36.09
CA LYS A 259 41.31 -3.69 -36.53
C LYS A 259 40.59 -4.55 -37.58
N LYS A 260 39.71 -5.46 -37.16
CA LYS A 260 38.69 -6.02 -38.06
C LYS A 260 37.65 -4.94 -38.37
N ASP A 261 37.41 -4.72 -39.66
CA ASP A 261 36.44 -3.78 -40.22
C ASP A 261 35.06 -3.93 -39.59
N LYS A 262 34.82 -3.10 -38.57
CA LYS A 262 33.48 -2.87 -38.04
C LYS A 262 32.77 -1.95 -39.00
N LYS A 263 32.14 -2.55 -40.02
CA LYS A 263 30.98 -1.96 -40.74
C LYS A 263 30.12 -1.26 -39.68
N LYS A 264 30.14 0.08 -39.70
CA LYS A 264 29.38 0.95 -38.80
C LYS A 264 27.90 0.61 -38.98
N LYS A 265 27.37 -0.34 -38.20
CA LYS A 265 25.94 -0.37 -37.87
C LYS A 265 25.64 0.93 -37.12
N LYS A 266 25.41 2.01 -37.87
CA LYS A 266 24.66 3.21 -37.47
C LYS A 266 23.20 2.78 -37.21
N ASN A 267 22.99 1.77 -36.38
CA ASN A 267 21.68 1.42 -35.90
C ASN A 267 21.23 2.61 -35.07
N ALA A 268 20.39 3.41 -35.73
CA ALA A 268 19.52 4.43 -35.24
C ALA A 268 19.34 4.35 -33.73
N LYS A 269 20.24 5.01 -32.99
CA LYS A 269 19.91 5.52 -31.67
C LYS A 269 18.95 6.67 -31.92
N ARG A 270 17.71 6.35 -32.33
CA ARG A 270 16.57 7.23 -32.20
C ARG A 270 16.50 7.52 -30.71
N GLY A 271 17.15 8.62 -30.30
CA GLY A 271 17.09 9.10 -28.93
C GLY A 271 15.62 9.16 -28.58
N ARG A 272 15.20 8.44 -27.53
CA ARG A 272 13.81 8.51 -27.08
C ARG A 272 13.50 10.00 -26.94
N LYS A 273 12.55 10.50 -27.75
CA LYS A 273 12.16 11.90 -27.71
C LYS A 273 11.85 12.24 -26.26
N PRO A 274 12.35 13.37 -25.73
CA PRO A 274 12.06 13.75 -24.36
C PRO A 274 10.54 13.79 -24.19
N ILE A 275 10.03 13.04 -23.21
CA ILE A 275 8.60 13.03 -22.90
C ILE A 275 8.29 14.41 -22.32
N ALA A 276 7.45 15.17 -23.01
CA ALA A 276 7.00 16.49 -22.56
C ALA A 276 6.44 16.39 -21.13
N GLY A 277 6.82 17.35 -20.27
CA GLY A 277 6.40 17.37 -18.88
C GLY A 277 7.15 16.42 -17.93
N LEU A 278 8.01 15.51 -18.40
CA LEU A 278 8.73 14.61 -17.49
C LEU A 278 9.72 15.36 -16.57
N SER A 279 10.28 16.47 -17.04
CA SER A 279 11.10 17.38 -16.23
C SER A 279 10.31 18.02 -15.10
N LEU A 280 9.01 18.28 -15.27
CA LEU A 280 8.15 18.83 -14.24
C LEU A 280 8.07 17.90 -13.02
N PHE A 281 7.93 16.60 -13.27
CA PHE A 281 7.91 15.57 -12.22
C PHE A 281 9.25 15.39 -11.50
N ARG A 282 10.34 15.98 -12.01
CA ARG A 282 11.63 16.04 -11.27
C ARG A 282 11.65 17.12 -10.20
N MET A 283 10.90 18.20 -10.40
CA MET A 283 10.75 19.30 -9.43
C MET A 283 9.82 18.92 -8.27
N MET A 284 9.03 17.86 -8.43
CA MET A 284 8.21 17.29 -7.36
C MET A 284 9.11 16.48 -6.43
N LEU A 285 9.45 17.03 -5.27
CA LEU A 285 10.36 16.39 -4.30
C LEU A 285 9.75 15.13 -3.70
N GLY A 286 8.45 15.13 -3.46
CA GLY A 286 7.70 13.99 -2.95
C GLY A 286 6.22 14.15 -3.20
N TYR A 287 5.48 13.06 -3.02
CA TYR A 287 4.03 13.08 -3.13
C TYR A 287 3.38 12.08 -2.18
N MET A 288 2.14 12.38 -1.82
CA MET A 288 1.20 11.47 -1.20
C MET A 288 0.00 11.37 -2.13
N GLY A 289 -0.25 10.18 -2.64
CA GLY A 289 -1.31 9.88 -3.56
C GLY A 289 -2.43 9.10 -2.89
N ARG A 290 -3.64 9.36 -3.36
CA ARG A 290 -4.83 8.59 -3.07
C ARG A 290 -5.54 8.18 -4.34
N LEU A 291 -6.00 6.94 -4.38
CA LEU A 291 -7.01 6.47 -5.32
C LEU A 291 -8.42 6.74 -4.75
N GLU A 292 -9.19 7.56 -5.44
CA GLU A 292 -10.64 7.74 -5.27
C GLU A 292 -11.37 7.13 -6.47
N ILE A 293 -12.50 6.50 -6.28
CA ILE A 293 -13.29 5.88 -7.36
C ILE A 293 -14.75 6.28 -7.17
N THR A 294 -15.29 7.04 -8.10
CA THR A 294 -16.73 7.35 -8.13
C THR A 294 -17.43 6.51 -9.18
N PHE A 295 -18.73 6.29 -9.02
CA PHE A 295 -19.53 5.49 -9.94
C PHE A 295 -20.64 6.35 -10.55
N ASN A 296 -20.72 6.36 -11.88
CA ASN A 296 -21.79 7.02 -12.60
C ASN A 296 -22.91 6.01 -12.83
N LYS A 297 -23.96 6.09 -12.00
CA LYS A 297 -25.14 5.22 -12.09
C LYS A 297 -25.80 5.23 -13.48
N LYS A 298 -25.91 6.40 -14.12
CA LYS A 298 -26.59 6.55 -15.43
C LYS A 298 -25.85 5.83 -16.55
N ALA A 299 -24.53 5.99 -16.58
CA ALA A 299 -23.68 5.38 -17.61
C ALA A 299 -23.16 4.00 -17.22
N ARG A 300 -23.42 3.53 -15.99
CA ARG A 300 -22.83 2.32 -15.39
C ARG A 300 -21.30 2.25 -15.58
N THR A 301 -20.61 3.35 -15.32
CA THR A 301 -19.15 3.43 -15.46
C THR A 301 -18.49 3.94 -14.21
N PHE A 302 -17.24 3.53 -14.00
CA PHE A 302 -16.37 4.02 -12.95
C PHE A 302 -15.53 5.21 -13.42
N HIS A 303 -15.24 6.09 -12.48
CA HIS A 303 -14.44 7.30 -12.66
C HIS A 303 -13.36 7.31 -11.58
N PRO A 304 -12.27 6.58 -11.81
CA PRO A 304 -11.15 6.60 -10.89
C PRO A 304 -10.33 7.90 -11.03
N HIS A 305 -9.99 8.43 -9.86
CA HIS A 305 -9.18 9.61 -9.65
C HIS A 305 -7.93 9.25 -8.85
N ILE A 306 -6.78 9.76 -9.25
CA ILE A 306 -5.63 9.89 -8.36
C ILE A 306 -5.59 11.32 -7.84
N HIS A 307 -5.76 11.49 -6.54
CA HIS A 307 -5.50 12.74 -5.84
C HIS A 307 -4.08 12.71 -5.29
N LEU A 308 -3.24 13.65 -5.69
CA LEU A 308 -1.86 13.77 -5.24
C LEU A 308 -1.71 15.06 -4.46
N LEU A 309 -1.19 14.96 -3.26
CA LEU A 309 -0.55 16.07 -2.57
C LEU A 309 0.94 16.01 -2.86
N VAL A 310 1.48 17.07 -3.44
CA VAL A 310 2.84 17.13 -3.96
C VAL A 310 3.60 18.25 -3.26
N VAL A 311 4.81 17.95 -2.80
CA VAL A 311 5.77 18.97 -2.36
C VAL A 311 6.75 19.24 -3.50
N SER A 312 6.94 20.51 -3.84
CA SER A 312 7.79 20.94 -4.94
C SER A 312 8.63 22.17 -4.60
N GLN A 313 9.77 22.29 -5.28
CA GLN A 313 10.57 23.53 -5.30
C GLN A 313 9.91 24.62 -6.14
N SER A 314 9.03 24.26 -7.08
CA SER A 314 8.37 25.23 -7.95
C SER A 314 7.10 25.77 -7.32
N ARG A 315 6.96 27.10 -7.32
CA ARG A 315 5.72 27.81 -6.95
C ARG A 315 4.56 27.48 -7.89
N TRP A 316 4.86 27.04 -9.10
CA TRP A 316 3.87 26.81 -10.14
C TRP A 316 4.08 25.49 -10.88
N ILE A 317 2.99 24.74 -11.08
CA ILE A 317 2.99 23.47 -11.81
C ILE A 317 2.02 23.62 -13.01
N PRO A 318 2.53 23.68 -14.25
CA PRO A 318 1.70 23.81 -15.44
C PRO A 318 0.75 22.64 -15.61
N ARG A 319 -0.55 22.90 -15.51
CA ARG A 319 -1.61 21.92 -15.80
C ARG A 319 -1.42 21.25 -17.18
N PRO A 320 -1.11 21.97 -18.29
CA PRO A 320 -0.93 21.34 -19.60
C PRO A 320 0.22 20.31 -19.63
N LEU A 321 1.32 20.58 -18.92
CA LEU A 321 2.46 19.65 -18.87
C LEU A 321 2.16 18.43 -18.01
N VAL A 322 1.42 18.59 -16.90
CA VAL A 322 0.94 17.44 -16.10
C VAL A 322 0.00 16.57 -16.94
N LEU A 323 -0.93 17.19 -17.68
CA LEU A 323 -1.85 16.48 -18.57
C LEU A 323 -1.11 15.72 -19.67
N ALA A 324 -0.19 16.37 -20.38
CA ALA A 324 0.58 15.75 -21.45
C ALA A 324 1.42 14.55 -20.94
N ALA A 325 2.09 14.72 -19.81
CA ALA A 325 2.84 13.63 -19.18
C ALA A 325 1.93 12.48 -18.76
N TRP A 326 0.76 12.77 -18.19
CA TRP A 326 -0.17 11.74 -17.76
C TRP A 326 -0.78 10.98 -18.94
N GLN A 327 -1.25 11.68 -19.98
CA GLN A 327 -1.77 11.10 -21.22
C GLN A 327 -0.75 10.20 -21.93
N TYR A 328 0.53 10.55 -21.87
CA TYR A 328 1.61 9.72 -22.41
C TYR A 328 1.68 8.33 -21.75
N TYR A 329 1.42 8.23 -20.44
CA TYR A 329 1.49 6.96 -19.71
C TYR A 329 0.16 6.20 -19.66
N THR A 330 -0.98 6.88 -19.83
CA THR A 330 -2.32 6.27 -19.78
C THR A 330 -2.96 6.03 -21.15
N SER A 331 -2.26 6.37 -22.24
CA SER A 331 -2.75 6.17 -23.62
C SER A 331 -4.03 6.97 -23.93
N VAL A 332 -3.95 8.30 -23.77
CA VAL A 332 -4.92 9.32 -24.25
C VAL A 332 -6.31 9.36 -23.58
N GLN A 333 -6.76 8.30 -22.89
CA GLN A 333 -8.09 8.29 -22.25
C GLN A 333 -8.27 9.30 -21.09
N THR A 334 -7.21 9.98 -20.67
CA THR A 334 -7.32 11.01 -19.64
C THR A 334 -7.78 12.34 -20.23
N ARG A 335 -8.92 12.83 -19.72
CA ARG A 335 -9.48 14.14 -20.09
C ARG A 335 -9.24 15.23 -19.04
N ASN A 336 -9.11 14.88 -17.77
CA ASN A 336 -9.17 15.85 -16.68
C ASN A 336 -7.96 15.74 -15.74
N VAL A 337 -7.12 16.77 -15.78
CA VAL A 337 -6.13 17.08 -14.75
C VAL A 337 -6.53 18.39 -14.07
N GLN A 338 -6.53 18.43 -12.75
CA GLN A 338 -6.62 19.66 -11.97
C GLN A 338 -5.32 19.84 -11.20
N VAL A 339 -4.80 21.06 -11.16
CA VAL A 339 -3.64 21.44 -10.35
C VAL A 339 -4.04 22.67 -9.57
N LYS A 340 -3.91 22.61 -8.24
CA LYS A 340 -4.22 23.70 -7.33
C LYS A 340 -3.08 23.86 -6.33
N LYS A 341 -2.85 25.09 -5.87
CA LYS A 341 -2.03 25.29 -4.66
C LYS A 341 -2.76 24.61 -3.50
N ALA A 342 -2.02 23.88 -2.67
CA ALA A 342 -2.56 23.23 -1.49
C ALA A 342 -2.06 23.94 -0.24
N ASP A 343 -2.92 24.00 0.76
CA ASP A 343 -2.53 24.35 2.11
C ASP A 343 -2.36 23.03 2.90
N PRO A 344 -1.15 22.69 3.36
CA PRO A 344 -0.89 21.44 4.09
C PRO A 344 -1.74 21.31 5.36
N SER A 345 -2.15 22.41 5.99
CA SER A 345 -2.96 22.38 7.22
C SER A 345 -4.39 21.87 6.98
N THR A 346 -4.93 22.05 5.77
CA THR A 346 -6.32 21.71 5.42
C THR A 346 -6.42 20.54 4.45
N VAL A 347 -5.43 20.36 3.56
CA VAL A 347 -5.49 19.38 2.47
C VAL A 347 -5.43 17.93 2.94
N GLY A 348 -4.90 17.67 4.15
CA GLY A 348 -4.96 16.34 4.77
C GLY A 348 -6.39 15.80 4.90
N LYS A 349 -7.38 16.69 5.09
CA LYS A 349 -8.80 16.30 5.06
C LYS A 349 -9.17 15.79 3.67
N GLU A 350 -8.83 16.55 2.63
CA GLU A 350 -9.20 16.26 1.25
C GLU A 350 -8.56 14.98 0.72
N LEU A 351 -7.29 14.80 1.02
CA LEU A 351 -6.51 13.67 0.56
C LEU A 351 -6.93 12.36 1.20
N VAL A 352 -7.60 12.37 2.36
CA VAL A 352 -7.90 11.14 3.10
C VAL A 352 -9.39 10.86 3.25
N LYS A 353 -10.30 11.78 2.84
CA LYS A 353 -11.78 11.65 2.55
C LYS A 353 -12.34 10.21 2.31
N TYR A 354 -13.06 9.90 1.24
CA TYR A 354 -13.53 8.53 0.98
C TYR A 354 -12.82 7.95 -0.24
N VAL A 355 -12.42 6.67 -0.17
CA VAL A 355 -11.80 5.97 -1.32
C VAL A 355 -12.83 5.79 -2.42
N THR A 356 -14.10 5.73 -2.03
CA THR A 356 -15.22 5.76 -2.95
C THR A 356 -16.34 6.54 -2.28
N LYS A 357 -17.14 7.22 -3.09
CA LYS A 357 -18.43 7.78 -2.65
C LYS A 357 -19.41 6.61 -2.60
N THR A 358 -19.45 5.92 -1.47
CA THR A 358 -20.33 4.75 -1.25
C THR A 358 -21.80 5.09 -1.47
N ALA A 359 -22.21 6.35 -1.26
CA ALA A 359 -23.53 6.85 -1.65
C ALA A 359 -23.86 6.64 -3.14
N ASP A 360 -22.86 6.73 -4.02
CA ASP A 360 -23.01 6.50 -5.45
C ASP A 360 -23.25 5.01 -5.78
N LEU A 361 -23.05 4.11 -4.81
CA LEU A 361 -23.18 2.66 -4.97
C LEU A 361 -24.41 2.07 -4.24
N GLU A 362 -25.13 2.87 -3.45
CA GLU A 362 -26.15 2.38 -2.51
C GLU A 362 -27.27 1.50 -3.09
N ASP A 363 -27.48 1.58 -4.40
CA ASP A 363 -28.54 0.86 -5.12
C ASP A 363 -27.98 0.03 -6.29
N ASP A 364 -26.65 -0.14 -6.36
CA ASP A 364 -25.97 -0.92 -7.38
C ASP A 364 -25.07 -1.97 -6.72
N ALA A 365 -25.66 -3.12 -6.43
CA ALA A 365 -24.97 -4.22 -5.79
C ALA A 365 -23.80 -4.75 -6.64
N GLU A 366 -23.91 -4.70 -7.96
CA GLU A 366 -22.86 -5.17 -8.88
C GLU A 366 -21.64 -4.27 -8.80
N ALA A 367 -21.84 -2.97 -8.97
CA ALA A 367 -20.76 -2.00 -8.90
C ALA A 367 -20.12 -1.98 -7.50
N ALA A 368 -20.92 -2.10 -6.44
CA ALA A 368 -20.42 -2.15 -5.07
C ALA A 368 -19.46 -3.32 -4.84
N LYS A 369 -19.82 -4.50 -5.35
CA LYS A 369 -19.03 -5.70 -5.14
C LYS A 369 -17.84 -5.80 -6.11
N GLU A 370 -17.98 -5.36 -7.36
CA GLU A 370 -16.85 -5.21 -8.29
C GLU A 370 -15.79 -4.29 -7.65
N LEU A 371 -16.22 -3.17 -7.07
CA LEU A 371 -15.33 -2.27 -6.36
C LEU A 371 -14.73 -2.91 -5.11
N ALA A 372 -15.53 -3.66 -4.31
CA ALA A 372 -15.05 -4.38 -3.13
C ALA A 372 -13.90 -5.32 -3.49
N ARG A 373 -14.07 -6.05 -4.59
CA ARG A 373 -13.05 -6.94 -5.12
C ARG A 373 -11.85 -6.19 -5.70
N ALA A 374 -12.11 -5.10 -6.43
CA ALA A 374 -11.09 -4.24 -7.01
C ALA A 374 -10.22 -3.56 -5.95
N LEU A 375 -10.73 -3.31 -4.74
CA LEU A 375 -9.98 -2.69 -3.66
C LEU A 375 -9.37 -3.70 -2.68
N TYR A 376 -9.76 -4.97 -2.74
CA TYR A 376 -9.28 -5.99 -1.83
C TYR A 376 -7.75 -6.17 -1.89
N GLY A 377 -7.10 -6.02 -0.74
CA GLY A 377 -5.64 -6.11 -0.60
C GLY A 377 -4.87 -5.00 -1.32
N ARG A 378 -5.52 -3.90 -1.70
CA ARG A 378 -4.88 -2.79 -2.41
C ARG A 378 -4.67 -1.57 -1.53
N ARG A 379 -3.53 -0.92 -1.77
CA ARG A 379 -3.23 0.37 -1.17
C ARG A 379 -3.86 1.47 -1.99
N THR A 380 -4.83 2.12 -1.37
CA THR A 380 -5.47 3.30 -1.95
C THR A 380 -4.76 4.58 -1.54
N LEU A 381 -3.86 4.52 -0.56
CA LEU A 381 -2.91 5.59 -0.22
C LEU A 381 -1.52 5.10 -0.56
N PHE A 382 -0.72 5.93 -1.22
CA PHE A 382 0.63 5.58 -1.63
C PHE A 382 1.52 6.82 -1.64
N THR A 383 2.80 6.65 -1.34
CA THR A 383 3.73 7.78 -1.21
C THR A 383 4.96 7.61 -2.10
N GLY A 384 5.69 8.69 -2.32
CA GLY A 384 6.94 8.67 -3.06
C GLY A 384 7.80 9.91 -2.80
N GLY A 385 9.10 9.81 -3.13
CA GLY A 385 10.07 10.89 -2.93
C GLY A 385 10.26 11.25 -1.46
N ALA A 386 10.27 12.55 -1.13
CA ALA A 386 10.40 13.06 0.23
C ALA A 386 9.30 12.59 1.20
N MET A 387 8.15 12.17 0.67
CA MET A 387 7.02 11.62 1.43
C MET A 387 7.06 10.08 1.53
N TYR A 388 8.04 9.42 0.91
CA TYR A 388 8.11 7.97 0.90
C TYR A 388 8.28 7.40 2.32
N GLY A 389 7.51 6.37 2.62
CA GLY A 389 7.59 5.67 3.91
C GLY A 389 6.79 6.34 5.03
N ILE A 390 6.04 7.41 4.77
CA ILE A 390 5.01 7.85 5.72
C ILE A 390 4.07 6.68 6.01
N ARG A 391 4.06 6.24 7.26
CA ARG A 391 3.17 5.19 7.76
C ARG A 391 1.82 5.80 8.14
N TRP A 392 0.75 5.02 8.03
CA TRP A 392 -0.63 5.52 8.23
C TRP A 392 -1.41 4.79 9.32
N SER A 393 -0.91 3.65 9.79
CA SER A 393 -1.63 2.85 10.78
C SER A 393 -1.05 2.98 12.19
N GLU A 394 -1.96 3.34 13.10
CA GLU A 394 -2.20 2.83 14.45
C GLU A 394 -1.10 2.66 15.49
N THR A 395 0.19 2.47 15.20
CA THR A 395 1.17 2.27 16.30
C THR A 395 1.24 3.47 17.25
N VAL A 396 1.07 4.70 16.73
CA VAL A 396 1.03 5.92 17.58
C VAL A 396 -0.30 6.07 18.34
N ALA A 397 -1.43 5.80 17.68
CA ALA A 397 -2.74 5.91 18.30
C ALA A 397 -2.99 4.79 19.32
N GLN A 398 -2.38 3.63 19.10
CA GLN A 398 -2.41 2.49 20.00
C GLN A 398 -1.50 2.75 21.20
N TRP A 399 -0.35 3.41 21.04
CA TRP A 399 0.49 3.85 22.18
C TRP A 399 -0.05 5.05 22.96
N GLU A 400 -0.70 6.03 22.32
CA GLU A 400 -1.42 7.10 23.04
C GLU A 400 -2.60 6.53 23.82
N LYS A 401 -3.28 5.51 23.26
CA LYS A 401 -4.25 4.69 23.99
C LYS A 401 -3.59 3.89 25.09
N GLU A 402 -2.46 3.20 24.85
CA GLU A 402 -1.71 2.41 25.85
C GLU A 402 -1.12 3.30 26.98
N ARG A 403 -0.71 4.54 26.69
CA ARG A 403 -0.30 5.53 27.73
C ARG A 403 -1.48 6.10 28.50
N ALA A 404 -2.61 6.33 27.84
CA ALA A 404 -3.84 6.67 28.55
C ALA A 404 -4.33 5.48 29.40
N TYR A 405 -4.10 4.24 28.93
CA TYR A 405 -4.28 2.97 29.63
C TYR A 405 -3.44 2.87 30.88
N MET A 406 -2.15 3.20 30.80
CA MET A 406 -1.22 3.08 31.93
C MET A 406 -1.51 4.05 33.08
N LYS A 407 -2.44 5.00 32.92
CA LYS A 407 -2.92 5.80 34.06
C LYS A 407 -4.03 5.12 34.87
N HIS A 408 -4.85 4.26 34.25
CA HIS A 408 -5.92 3.51 34.91
C HIS A 408 -6.20 2.20 34.15
N GLU A 409 -5.49 1.11 34.47
CA GLU A 409 -5.77 -0.20 33.87
C GLU A 409 -7.18 -0.66 34.27
N PRO A 410 -8.07 -0.96 33.31
CA PRO A 410 -9.36 -1.54 33.65
C PRO A 410 -9.13 -2.93 34.25
N THR A 411 -9.64 -3.15 35.46
CA THR A 411 -9.57 -4.47 36.12
C THR A 411 -10.56 -5.44 35.50
N GLU A 412 -11.64 -4.93 34.93
CA GLU A 412 -12.71 -5.68 34.29
C GLU A 412 -13.20 -4.96 33.04
N GLY A 413 -13.92 -5.67 32.17
CA GLY A 413 -14.62 -5.03 31.07
C GLY A 413 -15.66 -5.92 30.43
N ARG A 414 -16.47 -5.30 29.58
CA ARG A 414 -17.57 -5.96 28.88
C ARG A 414 -17.55 -5.64 27.40
N HIS A 415 -17.86 -6.66 26.61
CA HIS A 415 -18.18 -6.45 25.20
C HIS A 415 -19.62 -5.97 25.10
N VAL A 416 -19.81 -4.83 24.46
CA VAL A 416 -21.13 -4.28 24.22
C VAL A 416 -21.37 -4.13 22.73
N ARG A 417 -22.60 -4.40 22.30
CA ARG A 417 -23.11 -3.97 21.00
C ARG A 417 -23.82 -2.65 21.22
N ARG A 418 -23.41 -1.62 20.49
CA ARG A 418 -24.13 -0.35 20.49
C ARG A 418 -25.14 -0.28 19.35
N THR A 419 -26.31 0.26 19.67
CA THR A 419 -27.39 0.54 18.72
C THR A 419 -27.81 1.99 18.89
N TRP A 420 -28.02 2.71 17.78
CA TRP A 420 -28.46 4.09 17.86
C TRP A 420 -29.97 4.17 18.04
N ASN A 421 -30.43 4.86 19.08
CA ASN A 421 -31.83 5.09 19.34
C ASN A 421 -32.26 6.45 18.77
N PRO A 422 -33.00 6.49 17.65
CA PRO A 422 -33.39 7.75 17.04
C PRO A 422 -34.46 8.51 17.82
N LYS A 423 -35.17 7.86 18.76
CA LYS A 423 -36.20 8.50 19.59
C LYS A 423 -35.55 9.32 20.71
N THR A 424 -34.55 8.74 21.37
CA THR A 424 -33.84 9.38 22.49
C THR A 424 -32.59 10.15 22.05
N ASN A 425 -32.15 9.98 20.80
CA ASN A 425 -30.90 10.56 20.29
C ASN A 425 -29.67 10.12 21.11
N GLN A 426 -29.73 8.90 21.63
CA GLN A 426 -28.69 8.28 22.48
C GLN A 426 -28.27 6.91 21.93
N TRP A 427 -27.15 6.40 22.45
CA TRP A 427 -26.68 5.06 22.16
C TRP A 427 -27.21 4.09 23.22
N ASP A 428 -27.91 3.06 22.75
CA ASP A 428 -28.28 1.91 23.57
C ASP A 428 -27.14 0.89 23.52
N TYR A 429 -26.86 0.22 24.64
CA TYR A 429 -25.79 -0.77 24.75
C TYR A 429 -26.37 -2.10 25.21
N GLU A 430 -26.19 -3.13 24.39
CA GLU A 430 -26.52 -4.52 24.70
C GLU A 430 -25.23 -5.22 25.14
N ILE A 431 -25.22 -5.78 26.35
CA ILE A 431 -24.08 -6.55 26.85
C ILE A 431 -24.02 -7.88 26.07
N LEU A 432 -22.91 -8.11 25.36
CA LEU A 432 -22.66 -9.35 24.63
C LEU A 432 -21.95 -10.40 25.47
N GLY A 433 -21.29 -9.97 26.55
CA GLY A 433 -20.58 -10.82 27.48
C GLY A 433 -19.61 -10.01 28.33
N ASP A 434 -19.45 -10.45 29.58
CA ASP A 434 -18.42 -9.94 30.50
C ASP A 434 -17.12 -10.69 30.27
N SER A 435 -15.98 -10.00 30.34
CA SER A 435 -14.66 -10.65 30.33
C SER A 435 -13.89 -10.25 31.58
N GLN A 436 -13.67 -11.21 32.47
CA GLN A 436 -12.82 -11.04 33.67
C GLN A 436 -11.33 -10.86 33.33
N THR A 437 -10.93 -11.08 32.08
CA THR A 437 -9.56 -10.85 31.63
C THR A 437 -9.58 -10.21 30.25
N PHE A 438 -8.57 -9.35 30.00
CA PHE A 438 -8.17 -8.82 28.69
C PHE A 438 -7.73 -9.93 27.69
N GLY A 439 -8.26 -11.15 27.82
CA GLY A 439 -8.08 -12.21 26.86
C GLY A 439 -8.92 -11.91 25.62
N PRO A 440 -8.34 -11.87 24.41
CA PRO A 440 -9.11 -11.72 23.19
C PRO A 440 -10.18 -12.82 23.16
N VAL A 441 -11.46 -12.45 23.08
CA VAL A 441 -12.59 -13.39 22.92
C VAL A 441 -12.15 -14.51 21.98
N LYS A 442 -12.18 -15.77 22.42
CA LYS A 442 -11.83 -16.95 21.60
C LYS A 442 -12.78 -16.98 20.38
N GLY A 443 -12.38 -16.32 19.29
CA GLY A 443 -13.19 -16.04 18.09
C GLY A 443 -12.90 -14.66 17.49
N ILE A 444 -12.55 -13.71 18.34
CA ILE A 444 -11.84 -12.45 18.06
C ILE A 444 -10.40 -12.62 18.56
N ALA A 445 -9.75 -13.77 18.27
CA ALA A 445 -8.31 -13.87 18.45
C ALA A 445 -7.71 -12.65 17.75
N ALA A 446 -6.97 -11.82 18.49
CA ALA A 446 -6.14 -10.77 17.95
C ALA A 446 -5.23 -11.44 16.93
N ARG A 447 -5.70 -11.52 15.68
CA ARG A 447 -4.97 -12.10 14.56
C ARG A 447 -3.64 -11.38 14.60
N GLN A 448 -2.54 -12.05 14.96
CA GLN A 448 -1.25 -11.38 15.11
C GLN A 448 -1.04 -10.47 13.92
N ARG A 449 -1.14 -9.18 14.22
CA ARG A 449 -1.18 -8.08 13.27
C ARG A 449 0.29 -7.77 13.01
N VAL A 450 0.85 -8.34 11.95
CA VAL A 450 2.23 -8.05 11.56
C VAL A 450 2.22 -6.73 10.83
N VAL A 451 2.89 -5.74 11.43
CA VAL A 451 3.18 -4.46 10.80
C VAL A 451 4.19 -4.73 9.69
N THR A 452 3.81 -4.51 8.44
CA THR A 452 4.74 -4.63 7.31
C THR A 452 5.85 -3.57 7.41
N LEU A 453 6.94 -3.73 6.65
CA LEU A 453 8.06 -2.77 6.58
C LEU A 453 7.63 -1.33 6.25
N ASP A 454 6.44 -1.14 5.72
CA ASP A 454 5.86 0.15 5.38
C ASP A 454 4.69 0.57 6.28
N GLY A 455 4.53 -0.09 7.44
CA GLY A 455 3.63 0.34 8.49
C GLY A 455 2.17 0.02 8.24
N GLU A 456 1.86 -1.13 7.60
CA GLU A 456 0.50 -1.62 7.46
C GLU A 456 0.28 -2.82 8.39
N ILE A 457 -0.78 -2.75 9.19
CA ILE A 457 -1.28 -3.87 9.97
C ILE A 457 -1.87 -4.91 8.99
N THR A 458 -1.13 -5.98 8.75
CA THR A 458 -1.59 -7.12 7.94
C THR A 458 -1.71 -8.34 8.83
N THR A 459 -2.71 -9.20 8.60
CA THR A 459 -2.67 -10.53 9.22
C THR A 459 -1.57 -11.34 8.54
N GLN A 460 -0.95 -12.30 9.23
CA GLN A 460 0.08 -13.20 8.66
C GLN A 460 -0.29 -13.71 7.25
N LYS A 461 -1.58 -14.05 7.05
CA LYS A 461 -2.16 -14.48 5.77
C LYS A 461 -2.05 -13.44 4.64
N TYR A 462 -2.18 -12.14 4.93
CA TYR A 462 -2.04 -11.06 3.94
C TYR A 462 -0.59 -10.79 3.54
N ARG A 463 0.36 -10.90 4.49
CA ARG A 463 1.80 -10.86 4.17
C ARG A 463 2.16 -12.01 3.24
N ASN A 464 1.69 -13.21 3.55
CA ASN A 464 1.96 -14.41 2.74
C ASN A 464 1.33 -14.29 1.35
N ASN A 465 0.06 -13.85 1.22
CA ASN A 465 -0.55 -13.61 -0.09
C ASN A 465 0.15 -12.51 -0.92
N ALA A 466 0.72 -11.49 -0.28
CA ALA A 466 1.50 -10.45 -0.96
C ALA A 466 2.89 -10.94 -1.40
N LEU A 467 3.46 -11.91 -0.68
CA LEU A 467 4.70 -12.61 -1.05
C LEU A 467 4.43 -13.65 -2.15
N ASP A 468 3.32 -14.40 -2.08
CA ASP A 468 2.87 -15.32 -3.13
C ASP A 468 2.63 -14.57 -4.45
N ARG A 469 2.10 -13.34 -4.42
CA ARG A 469 1.98 -12.49 -5.62
C ARG A 469 3.33 -12.05 -6.19
N LYS A 470 4.38 -11.92 -5.37
CA LYS A 470 5.75 -11.67 -5.85
C LYS A 470 6.34 -12.91 -6.51
N ASP A 471 5.95 -14.10 -6.06
CA ASP A 471 6.39 -15.37 -6.63
C ASP A 471 5.61 -15.74 -7.90
N ILE A 472 4.30 -15.47 -7.98
CA ILE A 472 3.51 -15.61 -9.22
C ILE A 472 4.04 -14.68 -10.33
N GLY A 473 4.60 -13.52 -9.97
CA GLY A 473 5.27 -12.63 -10.92
C GLY A 473 6.68 -13.08 -11.32
N ARG A 474 7.26 -14.07 -10.64
CA ARG A 474 8.59 -14.66 -10.92
C ARG A 474 8.51 -16.05 -11.54
N THR A 475 7.35 -16.72 -11.52
CA THR A 475 7.12 -18.05 -12.12
C THR A 475 6.97 -18.05 -13.65
N HIS A 476 7.68 -17.15 -14.33
CA HIS A 476 8.07 -17.38 -15.74
C HIS A 476 9.50 -17.95 -15.86
N GLY A 477 10.12 -18.33 -14.73
CA GLY A 477 11.28 -19.23 -14.70
C GLY A 477 10.83 -20.69 -14.64
N ARG A 478 11.60 -21.58 -15.31
CA ARG A 478 11.37 -23.04 -15.42
C ARG A 478 10.84 -23.68 -14.12
N PRO A 479 9.95 -24.70 -14.20
CA PRO A 479 9.48 -25.43 -13.04
C PRO A 479 10.67 -25.93 -12.22
N GLN A 480 10.73 -25.55 -10.94
CA GLN A 480 11.71 -26.07 -10.01
C GLN A 480 11.31 -27.49 -9.59
N SER A 481 12.27 -28.40 -9.49
CA SER A 481 12.02 -29.72 -8.90
C SER A 481 11.56 -29.57 -7.44
N GLU A 482 10.77 -30.53 -6.98
CA GLU A 482 10.24 -30.55 -5.61
C GLU A 482 11.36 -30.48 -4.56
N GLU A 483 12.49 -31.13 -4.83
CA GLU A 483 13.71 -31.06 -4.02
C GLU A 483 14.28 -29.64 -3.90
N GLN A 484 14.27 -28.86 -4.99
CA GLN A 484 14.77 -27.48 -4.99
C GLN A 484 13.80 -26.52 -4.30
N ARG A 485 12.49 -26.81 -4.32
CA ARG A 485 11.48 -26.11 -3.53
C ARG A 485 11.69 -26.35 -2.04
N TRP A 486 11.90 -27.61 -1.63
CA TRP A 486 12.16 -27.96 -0.23
C TRP A 486 13.50 -27.38 0.28
N ARG A 487 14.57 -27.41 -0.52
CA ARG A 487 15.84 -26.73 -0.20
C ARG A 487 15.64 -25.24 0.08
N ASN A 488 14.83 -24.55 -0.72
CA ASN A 488 14.59 -23.12 -0.52
C ASN A 488 13.77 -22.83 0.75
N VAL A 489 12.79 -23.68 1.07
CA VAL A 489 12.01 -23.58 2.32
C VAL A 489 12.92 -23.79 3.52
N ILE A 490 13.70 -24.89 3.53
CA ILE A 490 14.64 -25.22 4.60
C ILE A 490 15.67 -24.09 4.79
N VAL A 491 16.30 -23.61 3.72
CA VAL A 491 17.27 -22.49 3.81
C VAL A 491 16.62 -21.22 4.36
N SER A 492 15.36 -20.94 4.01
CA SER A 492 14.66 -19.75 4.49
C SER A 492 14.26 -19.84 5.96
N GLU A 493 13.80 -21.02 6.41
CA GLU A 493 13.45 -21.28 7.81
C GLU A 493 14.70 -21.36 8.68
N THR A 494 15.77 -21.99 8.22
CA THR A 494 17.07 -22.01 8.89
C THR A 494 17.62 -20.59 9.03
N LYS A 495 17.54 -19.74 7.99
CA LYS A 495 17.93 -18.31 8.10
C LYS A 495 17.03 -17.48 9.03
N ALA A 496 15.78 -17.90 9.25
CA ALA A 496 14.86 -17.22 10.15
C ALA A 496 15.03 -17.66 11.61
N LYS A 497 15.26 -18.96 11.83
CA LYS A 497 15.66 -19.52 13.13
C LYS A 497 17.04 -19.02 13.54
N PHE A 498 18.00 -19.00 12.61
CA PHE A 498 19.34 -18.41 12.78
C PHE A 498 19.28 -16.98 13.33
N ARG A 499 18.43 -16.13 12.75
CA ARG A 499 18.26 -14.74 13.20
C ARG A 499 17.59 -14.59 14.58
N ARG A 500 16.80 -15.57 15.01
CA ARG A 500 16.16 -15.57 16.33
C ARG A 500 17.08 -16.14 17.41
N TYR A 501 17.85 -17.17 17.08
CA TYR A 501 18.77 -17.84 18.00
C TYR A 501 20.07 -17.05 18.20
N TRP A 502 20.61 -16.43 17.14
CA TRP A 502 21.78 -15.54 17.23
C TRP A 502 21.54 -14.32 18.12
N ALA A 503 20.28 -13.90 18.25
CA ALA A 503 19.89 -12.80 19.12
C ALA A 503 19.85 -13.18 20.62
N GLN A 504 19.94 -14.48 20.96
CA GLN A 504 19.73 -14.96 22.33
C GLN A 504 21.02 -15.44 23.01
N SER A 505 21.95 -16.10 22.31
CA SER A 505 23.24 -16.51 22.91
C SER A 505 24.32 -16.81 21.84
N PRO A 506 25.10 -15.80 21.39
CA PRO A 506 26.04 -15.97 20.26
C PRO A 506 27.33 -16.76 20.61
N VAL A 507 27.67 -16.89 21.89
CA VAL A 507 28.94 -17.52 22.34
C VAL A 507 28.83 -19.06 22.43
N GLU A 508 27.71 -19.57 22.94
CA GLU A 508 27.48 -21.03 23.06
C GLU A 508 27.36 -21.69 21.68
N TYR A 509 26.80 -20.97 20.71
CA TYR A 509 26.67 -21.47 19.35
C TYR A 509 27.99 -21.52 18.58
N ALA A 510 28.94 -20.61 18.84
CA ALA A 510 30.26 -20.67 18.22
C ALA A 510 31.00 -21.97 18.60
N TRP A 511 30.81 -22.43 19.84
CA TRP A 511 31.33 -23.70 20.32
C TRP A 511 30.62 -24.91 19.70
N GLU A 512 29.28 -24.90 19.60
CA GLU A 512 28.54 -25.97 18.92
C GLU A 512 28.85 -26.04 17.42
N TRP A 513 29.04 -24.92 16.73
CA TRP A 513 29.37 -24.90 15.31
C TRP A 513 30.79 -25.37 15.03
N LEU A 514 31.73 -25.05 15.91
CA LEU A 514 33.10 -25.55 15.83
C LEU A 514 33.13 -27.06 16.10
N LEU A 515 32.33 -27.54 17.06
CA LEU A 515 32.16 -28.96 17.35
C LEU A 515 31.49 -29.73 16.19
N VAL A 516 30.40 -29.21 15.62
CA VAL A 516 29.69 -29.81 14.48
C VAL A 516 30.52 -29.75 13.20
N GLY A 517 31.27 -28.67 12.98
CA GLY A 517 32.20 -28.53 11.86
C GLY A 517 33.35 -29.54 11.95
N VAL A 518 33.94 -29.73 13.14
CA VAL A 518 34.98 -30.73 13.39
C VAL A 518 34.42 -32.15 13.25
N LEU A 519 33.26 -32.45 13.81
CA LEU A 519 32.62 -33.76 13.68
C LEU A 519 32.19 -34.07 12.24
N SER A 520 31.72 -33.07 11.48
CA SER A 520 31.36 -33.24 10.05
C SER A 520 32.58 -33.43 9.15
N ALA A 521 33.72 -32.83 9.51
CA ALA A 521 34.99 -33.03 8.81
C ALA A 521 35.60 -34.41 9.10
N ILE A 522 35.39 -34.94 10.32
CA ILE A 522 35.81 -36.29 10.72
C ILE A 522 34.87 -37.37 10.13
N ALA A 523 33.57 -37.08 9.97
CA ALA A 523 32.56 -38.03 9.49
C ALA A 523 32.37 -38.07 7.96
N ALA A 524 33.04 -37.21 7.19
CA ALA A 524 32.93 -37.22 5.73
C ALA A 524 33.71 -38.42 5.14
N PRO A 525 33.08 -39.36 4.42
CA PRO A 525 33.80 -40.47 3.81
C PRO A 525 34.69 -39.98 2.67
N VAL A 526 35.94 -40.43 2.65
CA VAL A 526 36.86 -40.29 1.52
C VAL A 526 36.36 -41.17 0.37
N ALA A 527 35.42 -40.70 -0.45
CA ALA A 527 35.00 -41.42 -1.65
C ALA A 527 34.51 -40.49 -2.78
N GLY A 528 35.38 -40.37 -3.80
CA GLY A 528 35.01 -40.45 -5.22
C GLY A 528 34.18 -39.32 -5.83
N TRP A 529 34.85 -38.33 -6.43
CA TRP A 529 34.28 -37.51 -7.49
C TRP A 529 34.67 -38.11 -8.86
N GLU A 530 33.75 -38.81 -9.52
CA GLU A 530 33.86 -39.11 -10.95
C GLU A 530 32.82 -38.33 -11.77
N LYS A 531 33.31 -37.76 -12.89
CA LYS A 531 32.58 -36.94 -13.84
C LYS A 531 31.75 -37.80 -14.80
N GLY A 532 30.43 -37.74 -14.69
CA GLY A 532 29.52 -38.27 -15.72
C GLY A 532 29.32 -37.28 -16.88
N ARG A 533 29.73 -37.71 -18.09
CA ARG A 533 29.41 -37.06 -19.38
C ARG A 533 27.97 -37.40 -19.78
N TYR A 534 27.21 -36.42 -20.27
CA TYR A 534 25.94 -36.67 -20.96
C TYR A 534 26.19 -36.92 -22.46
N VAL A 535 25.84 -38.12 -22.92
CA VAL A 535 25.69 -38.48 -24.34
C VAL A 535 24.22 -38.29 -24.71
N THR A 536 23.95 -37.70 -25.87
CA THR A 536 22.62 -37.60 -26.47
C THR A 536 22.46 -38.72 -27.47
N GLN A 537 21.39 -39.51 -27.34
CA GLN A 537 20.90 -40.44 -28.36
C GLN A 537 19.64 -39.84 -28.98
N THR A 538 19.68 -39.68 -30.30
CA THR A 538 18.54 -39.45 -31.19
C THR A 538 18.09 -40.79 -31.74
N GLU A 539 16.80 -41.12 -31.65
CA GLU A 539 16.18 -42.08 -32.55
C GLU A 539 14.77 -41.61 -32.98
N HIS A 540 14.45 -42.02 -34.19
CA HIS A 540 13.33 -41.66 -35.05
C HIS A 540 12.03 -42.41 -34.73
N GLY A 541 10.92 -41.88 -35.28
CA GLY A 541 9.67 -42.59 -35.55
C GLY A 541 8.46 -41.82 -34.99
N THR A 542 7.37 -41.55 -35.67
CA THR A 542 6.87 -41.81 -37.04
C THR A 542 5.65 -40.91 -37.19
N ALA A 543 5.34 -40.55 -38.44
CA ALA A 543 4.26 -39.65 -38.82
C ALA A 543 2.87 -40.21 -38.50
N ASP A 544 1.92 -39.32 -38.24
CA ASP A 544 0.53 -39.53 -38.65
C ASP A 544 -0.14 -38.20 -39.01
N HIS A 545 -0.95 -38.30 -40.06
CA HIS A 545 -1.60 -37.26 -40.85
C HIS A 545 -2.62 -36.43 -40.08
N PHE A 546 -2.67 -35.11 -40.37
CA PHE A 546 -3.92 -34.34 -40.31
C PHE A 546 -3.97 -33.31 -41.44
N ASP A 547 -4.95 -33.47 -42.32
CA ASP A 547 -5.33 -32.57 -43.40
C ASP A 547 -5.82 -31.22 -42.88
N LEU A 548 -5.37 -30.14 -43.52
CA LEU A 548 -5.93 -28.80 -43.40
C LEU A 548 -6.37 -28.32 -44.78
N ASN A 549 -7.66 -28.52 -45.09
CA ASN A 549 -8.35 -27.76 -46.13
C ASN A 549 -8.66 -26.35 -45.58
N CYS A 550 -8.10 -25.33 -46.24
CA CYS A 550 -8.43 -23.92 -46.03
C CYS A 550 -8.88 -23.31 -47.35
N GLU A 551 -10.16 -22.94 -47.44
CA GLU A 551 -10.64 -21.93 -48.39
C GLU A 551 -11.15 -20.68 -47.66
N PRO A 552 -11.10 -19.48 -48.28
CA PRO A 552 -11.35 -18.21 -47.59
C PRO A 552 -12.76 -17.66 -47.85
N CYS A 553 -13.53 -17.42 -46.78
CA CYS A 553 -14.74 -16.60 -46.84
C CYS A 553 -14.41 -15.11 -47.02
N ARG A 554 -14.67 -14.57 -48.22
CA ARG A 554 -14.82 -13.14 -48.50
C ARG A 554 -16.20 -12.67 -48.05
N LEU A 555 -16.27 -11.81 -47.03
CA LEU A 555 -17.48 -11.03 -46.73
C LEU A 555 -17.37 -9.63 -47.33
N ARG A 556 -18.21 -9.36 -48.34
CA ARG A 556 -18.48 -8.03 -48.90
C ARG A 556 -19.36 -7.24 -47.92
N LEU A 557 -18.94 -6.01 -47.59
CA LEU A 557 -19.78 -5.01 -46.93
C LEU A 557 -20.59 -4.25 -48.00
N LYS A 558 -21.92 -4.26 -47.88
CA LYS A 558 -22.81 -3.27 -48.54
C LYS A 558 -22.96 -2.05 -47.62
N PRO A 559 -23.03 -0.81 -48.14
CA PRO A 559 -23.39 0.37 -47.36
C PRO A 559 -24.92 0.49 -47.20
N PRO A 560 -25.42 1.21 -46.17
CA PRO A 560 -26.84 1.39 -45.95
C PRO A 560 -27.42 2.51 -46.83
N GLU A 561 -28.59 2.22 -47.39
CA GLU A 561 -29.46 3.21 -48.04
C GLU A 561 -30.05 4.17 -47.01
N LYS A 562 -30.16 5.44 -47.44
CA LYS A 562 -30.92 6.49 -46.78
C LYS A 562 -32.38 6.34 -47.21
N GLU A 563 -33.30 6.38 -46.27
CA GLU A 563 -34.66 6.83 -46.56
C GLU A 563 -35.06 7.96 -45.62
N ALA A 564 -35.52 9.03 -46.27
CA ALA A 564 -36.25 10.12 -45.69
C ALA A 564 -37.73 9.89 -45.99
N LYS A 565 -38.57 9.88 -44.96
CA LYS A 565 -39.87 10.57 -44.87
C LYS A 565 -40.39 10.44 -43.45
#